data_AF-U1PK29-F1
#
_entry.id   AF-U1PK29-F1
#
_cell.length_a   1.000
_cell.length_b   1.000
_cell.length_c   1.000
_cell.angle_alpha   90.00
_cell.angle_beta   90.00
_cell.angle_gamma   90.00
#
_symmetry.space_group_name_H-M   'P 1'
#
loop_
_entity.id
_entity.type
_entity.pdbx_description
1 polymer ?
#
loop_
_entity_poly.entity_id
_entity_poly.type
_entity_poly.pdbx_seq_one_letter_code
_entity_poly.pdbx_strand_id
1 'polypeptide(L)'
;MMSKRTVTTSKRPVIAVMTVIALFISGCGKDAERKDYKPVLYVYSEGRTSLSVNLDYAGSVTYTYPKAGPGNVWRVTAGPDGTLTDASGRSYPYLFWEGIAPRGYGQK
;
A
#
# COMPACT_ATOMS: atom_id res chain seq x y z
N MET A 1 -59.52 52.67 -44.66
CA MET A 1 -60.30 53.41 -43.66
C MET A 1 -60.25 52.60 -42.35
N MET A 2 -59.69 53.21 -41.29
CA MET A 2 -59.65 52.82 -39.86
C MET A 2 -59.38 51.34 -39.48
N SER A 3 -58.20 51.03 -38.93
CA SER A 3 -57.78 51.24 -37.53
C SER A 3 -58.47 50.29 -36.55
N LYS A 4 -57.68 49.41 -35.92
CA LYS A 4 -57.33 49.52 -34.49
C LYS A 4 -56.28 48.47 -34.11
N ARG A 5 -55.20 48.92 -33.47
CA ARG A 5 -54.24 48.08 -32.73
C ARG A 5 -54.86 47.75 -31.37
N THR A 6 -54.57 46.57 -30.83
CA THR A 6 -54.63 46.36 -29.38
C THR A 6 -53.50 45.41 -28.99
N VAL A 7 -52.54 45.95 -28.25
CA VAL A 7 -51.51 45.21 -27.52
C VAL A 7 -52.09 44.87 -26.15
N THR A 8 -51.90 43.64 -25.67
CA THR A 8 -52.15 43.32 -24.26
C THR A 8 -51.04 42.41 -23.73
N THR A 9 -50.55 42.81 -22.57
CA THR A 9 -49.28 42.45 -21.94
C THR A 9 -49.37 41.16 -21.11
N SER A 10 -48.27 40.38 -21.16
CA SER A 10 -47.69 39.43 -20.19
C SER A 10 -48.31 39.33 -18.77
N LYS A 11 -48.50 38.09 -18.27
CA LYS A 11 -47.82 37.51 -17.09
C LYS A 11 -48.30 36.06 -16.82
N ARG A 12 -47.36 35.23 -16.37
CA ARG A 12 -47.31 33.74 -16.28
C ARG A 12 -48.42 33.12 -15.39
N PRO A 13 -48.76 31.83 -15.58
CA PRO A 13 -48.23 30.81 -14.66
C PRO A 13 -48.01 29.44 -15.32
N VAL A 14 -46.82 28.85 -15.19
CA VAL A 14 -46.64 27.41 -15.43
C VAL A 14 -46.00 26.82 -14.19
N ILE A 15 -46.85 26.29 -13.32
CA ILE A 15 -46.45 25.32 -12.30
C ILE A 15 -46.81 23.96 -12.89
N ALA A 16 -45.80 23.17 -13.27
CA ALA A 16 -45.98 21.74 -13.49
C ALA A 16 -44.73 21.03 -12.97
N VAL A 17 -44.93 20.47 -11.78
CA VAL A 17 -44.14 19.50 -11.04
C VAL A 17 -43.46 18.49 -11.98
N MET A 18 -42.13 18.43 -11.94
CA MET A 18 -41.35 17.27 -12.35
C MET A 18 -40.33 16.96 -11.27
N THR A 19 -40.78 16.08 -10.39
CA THR A 19 -40.03 15.22 -9.48
C THR A 19 -38.76 14.68 -10.16
N VAL A 20 -37.59 14.86 -9.56
CA VAL A 20 -36.62 13.80 -9.16
C VAL A 20 -35.54 14.51 -8.33
N ILE A 21 -35.55 14.25 -7.03
CA ILE A 21 -34.44 14.58 -6.14
C ILE A 21 -33.28 13.67 -6.55
N ALA A 22 -32.40 14.16 -7.42
CA ALA A 22 -31.12 13.51 -7.67
C ALA A 22 -30.18 13.93 -6.53
N LEU A 23 -30.28 13.21 -5.41
CA LEU A 23 -29.24 13.15 -4.39
C LEU A 23 -27.98 12.55 -5.05
N PHE A 24 -27.21 13.39 -5.73
CA PHE A 24 -25.83 13.09 -6.07
C PHE A 24 -25.02 13.14 -4.77
N ILE A 25 -25.18 12.09 -3.96
CA ILE A 25 -24.20 11.73 -2.95
C ILE A 25 -23.00 11.29 -3.78
N SER A 26 -22.13 12.25 -4.12
CA SER A 26 -20.74 11.95 -4.42
C SER A 26 -20.19 11.27 -3.17
N GLY A 27 -20.32 9.94 -3.13
CA GLY A 27 -19.62 9.12 -2.18
C GLY A 27 -18.15 9.38 -2.41
N CYS A 28 -17.55 10.21 -1.54
CA CYS A 28 -16.11 10.29 -1.42
C CYS A 28 -15.68 8.91 -0.94
N GLY A 29 -15.25 8.07 -1.90
CA GLY A 29 -14.62 6.79 -1.62
C GLY A 29 -13.49 7.06 -0.64
N LYS A 30 -13.59 6.44 0.53
CA LYS A 30 -12.53 6.53 1.53
C LYS A 30 -11.40 5.70 0.96
N ASP A 31 -10.37 6.34 0.39
CA ASP A 31 -9.12 5.67 0.08
C ASP A 31 -8.59 5.13 1.40
N ALA A 32 -8.80 3.83 1.64
CA ALA A 32 -8.24 3.16 2.79
C ALA A 32 -6.72 3.17 2.57
N GLU A 33 -6.04 4.09 3.24
CA GLU A 33 -4.58 4.19 3.26
C GLU A 33 -4.01 2.84 3.72
N ARG A 34 -3.51 2.05 2.77
CA ARG A 34 -2.86 0.78 3.07
C ARG A 34 -1.50 1.07 3.67
N LYS A 35 -1.40 0.99 5.00
CA LYS A 35 -0.12 1.02 5.70
C LYS A 35 0.64 -0.28 5.43
N ASP A 36 1.65 -0.19 4.58
CA ASP A 36 2.59 -1.29 4.35
C ASP A 36 3.74 -1.17 5.36
N TYR A 37 3.94 -2.21 6.17
CA TYR A 37 5.02 -2.24 7.16
C TYR A 37 6.28 -2.83 6.55
N LYS A 38 7.43 -2.21 6.81
CA LYS A 38 8.71 -2.72 6.33
C LYS A 38 9.19 -3.89 7.20
N PRO A 39 9.54 -5.06 6.62
CA PRO A 39 9.86 -6.25 7.41
C PRO A 39 11.32 -6.24 7.91
N VAL A 40 11.54 -6.60 9.17
CA VAL A 40 12.85 -6.75 9.81
C VAL A 40 12.89 -8.07 10.59
N LEU A 41 14.00 -8.80 10.53
CA LEU A 41 14.22 -10.04 11.26
C LEU A 41 15.44 -9.92 12.18
N TYR A 42 15.19 -10.04 13.49
CA TYR A 42 16.21 -10.20 14.51
C TYR A 42 16.37 -11.69 14.86
N VAL A 43 17.60 -12.16 15.03
CA VAL A 43 17.87 -13.56 15.36
C VAL A 43 18.75 -13.61 16.59
N TYR A 44 18.26 -14.30 17.62
CA TYR A 44 18.96 -14.56 18.86
C TYR A 44 19.14 -16.07 18.99
N SER A 45 20.38 -16.52 19.11
CA SER A 45 20.70 -17.92 19.33
C SER A 45 21.25 -18.12 20.74
N GLU A 46 21.02 -19.27 21.37
CA GLU A 46 21.50 -19.53 22.74
C GLU A 46 23.03 -19.41 22.86
N GLY A 47 23.76 -19.79 21.81
CA GLY A 47 25.19 -19.58 21.67
C GLY A 47 25.56 -19.15 20.24
N ARG A 48 26.85 -18.97 19.95
CA ARG A 48 27.30 -18.63 18.59
C ARG A 48 26.94 -19.77 17.62
N THR A 49 26.04 -19.48 16.69
CA THR A 49 25.46 -20.50 15.80
C THR A 49 25.51 -20.03 14.35
N SER A 50 26.08 -20.84 13.47
CA SER A 50 26.06 -20.58 12.02
C SER A 50 24.70 -20.93 11.43
N LEU A 51 24.12 -20.00 10.70
CA LEU A 51 22.77 -20.08 10.15
C LEU A 51 22.78 -19.82 8.64
N SER A 52 21.85 -20.49 7.96
CA SER A 52 21.47 -20.18 6.59
C SER A 52 20.01 -19.76 6.58
N VAL A 53 19.74 -18.47 6.38
CA VAL A 53 18.39 -17.91 6.38
C VAL A 53 17.94 -17.75 4.94
N ASN A 54 16.93 -18.50 4.52
CA ASN A 54 16.36 -18.45 3.18
C ASN A 54 15.07 -17.63 3.18
N LEU A 55 15.01 -16.56 2.37
CA LEU A 55 13.82 -15.75 2.20
C LEU A 55 12.92 -16.33 1.09
N ASP A 56 11.90 -17.09 1.49
CA ASP A 56 10.82 -17.55 0.61
C ASP A 56 9.70 -16.50 0.53
N TYR A 57 9.94 -15.45 -0.26
CA TYR A 57 8.97 -14.38 -0.46
C TYR A 57 8.16 -14.63 -1.74
N ALA A 58 6.84 -14.74 -1.62
CA ALA A 58 5.95 -14.98 -2.75
C ALA A 58 5.96 -13.84 -3.80
N GLY A 59 6.41 -12.64 -3.43
CA GLY A 59 6.57 -11.50 -4.32
C GLY A 59 7.97 -11.39 -4.93
N SER A 60 8.26 -10.25 -5.55
CA SER A 60 9.61 -9.97 -6.07
C SER A 60 10.41 -9.22 -5.03
N VAL A 61 11.53 -9.79 -4.57
CA VAL A 61 12.49 -9.08 -3.70
C VAL A 61 13.17 -7.98 -4.51
N THR A 62 13.17 -6.76 -3.98
CA THR A 62 13.81 -5.59 -4.62
C THR A 62 15.06 -5.14 -3.88
N TYR A 63 15.14 -5.41 -2.57
CA TYR A 63 16.29 -5.03 -1.75
C TYR A 63 16.47 -6.01 -0.58
N THR A 64 17.73 -6.21 -0.17
CA THR A 64 18.08 -6.94 1.04
C THR A 64 19.21 -6.23 1.78
N TYR A 65 19.14 -6.25 3.11
CA TYR A 65 20.22 -5.81 3.98
C TYR A 65 20.49 -6.85 5.08
N PRO A 66 21.75 -7.27 5.29
CA PRO A 66 22.86 -7.13 4.34
C PRO A 66 22.49 -7.72 2.98
N LYS A 67 23.32 -7.52 1.95
CA LYS A 67 23.04 -8.09 0.63
C LYS A 67 22.97 -9.62 0.75
N ALA A 68 21.81 -10.20 0.45
CA ALA A 68 21.65 -11.64 0.41
C ALA A 68 22.46 -12.25 -0.75
N GLY A 69 22.87 -13.50 -0.58
CA GLY A 69 23.51 -14.28 -1.64
C GLY A 69 22.49 -14.80 -2.67
N PRO A 70 22.96 -15.64 -3.62
CA PRO A 70 22.09 -16.28 -4.60
C PRO A 70 20.88 -16.98 -3.93
N GLY A 71 19.70 -16.82 -4.53
CA GLY A 71 18.46 -17.38 -3.99
C GLY A 71 17.91 -16.67 -2.75
N ASN A 72 18.31 -15.42 -2.50
CA ASN A 72 17.89 -14.64 -1.33
C ASN A 72 18.26 -15.31 0.01
N VAL A 73 19.46 -15.91 0.05
CA VAL A 73 19.97 -16.60 1.24
C VAL A 73 21.03 -15.78 1.95
N TRP A 74 20.86 -15.55 3.25
CA TRP A 74 21.91 -15.03 4.12
C TRP A 74 22.65 -16.18 4.81
N ARG A 75 23.98 -16.11 4.83
CA ARG A 75 24.84 -16.99 5.60
C ARG A 75 25.55 -16.16 6.65
N VAL A 76 25.16 -16.33 7.91
CA VAL A 76 25.62 -15.53 9.04
C VAL A 76 25.88 -16.42 10.25
N THR A 77 26.72 -15.96 11.17
CA THR A 77 26.81 -16.51 12.52
C THR A 77 26.04 -15.59 13.45
N ALA A 78 25.00 -16.12 14.11
CA ALA A 78 24.22 -15.40 15.11
C ALA A 78 24.82 -15.58 16.51
N GLY A 79 24.78 -14.52 17.31
CA GLY A 79 25.13 -14.53 18.73
C GLY A 79 23.91 -14.41 19.64
N PRO A 80 24.07 -14.69 20.95
CA PRO A 80 23.03 -14.49 21.95
C PRO A 80 22.68 -13.02 22.21
N ASP A 81 23.55 -12.10 21.81
CA ASP A 81 23.34 -10.66 21.85
C ASP A 81 22.55 -10.12 20.65
N GLY A 82 22.22 -10.98 19.67
CA GLY A 82 21.53 -10.61 18.43
C GLY A 82 22.47 -10.13 17.32
N THR A 83 23.79 -10.12 17.55
CA THR A 83 24.75 -9.76 16.51
C THR A 83 24.83 -10.86 15.46
N LEU A 84 24.72 -10.47 14.19
CA LEU A 84 24.90 -11.36 13.03
C LEU A 84 26.23 -11.04 12.35
N THR A 85 27.11 -12.02 12.18
CA THR A 85 28.42 -11.82 11.53
C THR A 85 28.49 -12.59 10.22
N ASP A 86 28.88 -11.92 9.13
CA ASP A 86 29.13 -12.58 7.84
C ASP A 86 30.52 -13.24 7.76
N ALA A 87 30.79 -13.94 6.66
CA ALA A 87 32.07 -14.62 6.45
C ALA A 87 33.28 -13.67 6.36
N SER A 88 33.05 -12.37 6.10
CA SER A 88 34.11 -11.35 6.10
C SER A 88 34.36 -10.75 7.49
N GLY A 89 33.62 -11.18 8.51
CA GLY A 89 33.70 -10.65 9.87
C GLY A 89 32.92 -9.37 10.09
N ARG A 90 32.08 -8.94 9.13
CA ARG A 90 31.24 -7.75 9.29
C ARG A 90 30.01 -8.09 10.13
N SER A 91 29.65 -7.18 11.03
CA SER A 91 28.54 -7.36 11.95
C SER A 91 27.30 -6.59 11.51
N TYR A 92 26.14 -7.19 11.72
CA TYR A 92 24.83 -6.66 11.40
C TYR A 92 23.87 -6.88 12.57
N PRO A 93 23.02 -5.90 12.88
CA PRO A 93 22.05 -6.04 13.97
C PRO A 93 20.76 -6.79 13.57
N TYR A 94 20.49 -6.91 12.27
CA TYR A 94 19.27 -7.55 11.75
C TYR A 94 19.42 -7.93 10.28
N LEU A 95 18.46 -8.73 9.80
CA LEU A 95 18.20 -8.95 8.38
C LEU A 95 16.95 -8.14 7.97
N PHE A 96 16.95 -7.65 6.75
CA PHE A 96 15.91 -6.77 6.21
C PHE A 96 15.69 -7.07 4.73
N TRP A 97 14.46 -6.93 4.27
CA TRP A 97 14.14 -7.00 2.85
C TRP A 97 13.05 -6.02 2.44
N GLU A 98 13.07 -5.63 1.18
CA GLU A 98 11.93 -4.99 0.52
C GLU A 98 11.51 -5.84 -0.67
N GLY A 99 10.24 -5.74 -1.04
CA GLY A 99 9.74 -6.42 -2.21
C GLY A 99 8.41 -5.86 -2.69
N ILE A 100 8.10 -6.21 -3.93
CA ILE A 100 6.80 -5.94 -4.53
C ILE A 100 5.92 -7.15 -4.23
N ALA A 101 4.88 -6.92 -3.41
CA ALA A 101 3.94 -7.97 -3.04
C ALA A 101 3.20 -8.53 -4.27
N PRO A 102 2.81 -9.81 -4.25
CA PRO A 102 1.95 -10.36 -5.29
C PRO A 102 0.61 -9.61 -5.31
N ARG A 103 0.00 -9.51 -6.50
CA ARG A 103 -1.35 -8.95 -6.63
C ARG A 103 -2.31 -9.73 -5.70
N GLY A 104 -3.01 -9.02 -4.83
CA GLY A 104 -4.01 -9.61 -3.91
C GLY A 104 -3.64 -9.67 -2.43
N TYR A 105 -2.38 -9.45 -2.04
CA TYR A 105 -1.97 -9.48 -0.61
C TYR A 105 -2.47 -8.28 0.23
N GLY A 106 -3.17 -7.32 -0.37
CA GLY A 106 -3.82 -6.19 0.31
C GLY A 106 -5.34 -6.26 0.37
N GLN A 107 -5.93 -7.42 0.06
CA GLN A 107 -7.38 -7.62 -0.02
C GLN A 107 -7.84 -8.54 1.13
N LYS A 108 -7.83 -8.05 2.37
CA LYS A 108 -8.59 -8.62 3.49
C LYS A 108 -9.07 -7.52 4.40
#